data_AF-A0A4Y9SLX4-F1
#
_entry.id   AF-A0A4Y9SLX4-F1
#
_cell.length_a   1.000
_cell.length_b   1.000
_cell.length_c   1.000
_cell.angle_alpha   90.00
_cell.angle_beta   90.00
_cell.angle_gamma   90.00
#
_symmetry.space_group_name_H-M   'P 1'
#
loop_
_entity.id
_entity.type
_entity.pdbx_description
1 polymer ?
#
loop_
_entity_poly.entity_id
_entity_poly.type
_entity_poly.pdbx_seq_one_letter_code
_entity_poly.pdbx_strand_id
1 'polypeptide(L)'
;MAVRNRQNLMRMLNKKLFDAILTHADLSDPAEQFLAQRLMIEALSRVTSQLPPIAQSAAFTANRFINGAATEEEVIEERARLWKAIEGRAQSDEPEVLKIRTAICVLHPMDLTVAAESLEYFFAFWQRGGLGQAELAAAVENKYGI
;
A
#
# COMPACT_ATOMS: atom_id res chain seq x y z
N MET A 1 -0.13 -25.46 15.06
CA MET A 1 0.53 -24.46 15.94
C MET A 1 1.45 -23.50 15.18
N ALA A 2 2.31 -23.97 14.27
CA ALA A 2 3.28 -23.13 13.53
C ALA A 2 2.67 -21.99 12.67
N VAL A 3 1.54 -22.24 11.99
CA VAL A 3 0.87 -21.23 11.14
C VAL A 3 0.35 -20.03 11.95
N ARG A 4 -0.21 -20.29 13.13
CA ARG A 4 -0.75 -19.25 14.01
C ARG A 4 0.35 -18.36 14.60
N ASN A 5 1.49 -18.96 14.95
CA ASN A 5 2.66 -18.21 15.44
C ASN A 5 3.27 -17.35 14.33
N ARG A 6 3.33 -17.85 13.09
CA ARG A 6 3.79 -17.07 11.94
C ARG A 6 2.88 -15.88 11.66
N GLN A 7 1.55 -16.06 11.69
CA GLN A 7 0.61 -14.96 11.49
C GLN A 7 0.72 -13.87 12.58
N ASN A 8 0.88 -14.27 13.85
CA ASN A 8 1.10 -13.33 14.95
C ASN A 8 2.41 -12.56 14.82
N LEU A 9 3.49 -13.23 14.40
CA LEU A 9 4.77 -12.59 14.14
C LEU A 9 4.67 -11.54 13.03
N MET A 10 4.01 -11.88 11.92
CA MET A 10 3.82 -10.96 10.79
C MET A 10 2.97 -9.75 11.18
N ARG A 11 1.97 -9.95 12.04
CA ARG A 11 1.15 -8.85 12.59
C ARG A 11 1.96 -7.89 13.44
N MET A 12 2.81 -8.44 14.30
CA MET A 12 3.66 -7.64 15.15
C MET A 12 4.72 -6.88 14.35
N LEU A 13 5.31 -7.51 13.32
CA LEU A 13 6.31 -6.86 12.46
C LEU A 13 5.72 -5.67 11.70
N ASN A 14 4.57 -5.86 11.08
CA ASN A 14 3.92 -4.81 10.29
C ASN A 14 3.51 -3.62 11.17
N LYS A 15 2.93 -3.90 12.36
CA LYS A 15 2.66 -2.87 13.37
C LYS A 15 3.93 -2.13 13.81
N LYS A 16 5.02 -2.85 14.08
CA LYS A 16 6.30 -2.23 14.47
C LYS A 16 6.87 -1.31 13.39
N LEU A 17 6.78 -1.71 12.12
CA LEU A 17 7.25 -0.87 11.01
C LEU A 17 6.39 0.40 10.89
N PHE A 18 5.07 0.28 10.98
CA PHE A 18 4.17 1.43 10.98
C PHE A 18 4.41 2.37 12.16
N ASP A 19 4.50 1.82 13.39
CA ASP A 19 4.79 2.59 14.60
C ASP A 19 6.16 3.30 14.50
N ALA A 20 7.16 2.66 13.86
CA ALA A 20 8.47 3.26 13.64
C ALA A 20 8.42 4.43 12.65
N ILE A 21 7.65 4.31 11.55
CA ILE A 21 7.43 5.43 10.63
C ILE A 21 6.76 6.60 11.36
N LEU A 22 5.70 6.35 12.15
CA LEU A 22 5.01 7.41 12.90
C LEU A 22 5.88 8.10 13.96
N THR A 23 6.92 7.41 14.45
CA THR A 23 7.88 8.00 15.39
C THR A 23 8.97 8.79 14.67
N HIS A 24 9.26 8.46 13.41
CA HIS A 24 10.35 9.04 12.63
C HIS A 24 9.90 10.19 11.73
N ALA A 25 8.67 10.14 11.20
CA ALA A 25 8.15 11.05 10.19
C ALA A 25 6.90 11.80 10.68
N ASP A 26 6.86 13.10 10.41
CA ASP A 26 5.65 13.91 10.58
C ASP A 26 4.76 13.78 9.35
N LEU A 27 3.79 12.86 9.38
CA LEU A 27 2.88 12.65 8.24
C LEU A 27 1.90 13.81 8.00
N SER A 28 1.98 14.91 8.75
CA SER A 28 1.32 16.18 8.42
C SER A 28 2.19 17.09 7.53
N ASP A 29 3.48 16.83 7.41
CA ASP A 29 4.40 17.51 6.49
C ASP A 29 4.19 16.99 5.04
N PRO A 30 3.90 17.87 4.06
CA PRO A 30 3.80 17.48 2.64
C PRO A 30 4.97 16.66 2.11
N ALA A 31 6.21 16.91 2.57
CA ALA A 31 7.39 16.17 2.12
C ALA A 31 7.35 14.70 2.58
N GLU A 32 6.96 14.48 3.83
CA GLU A 32 6.84 13.14 4.42
C GLU A 32 5.65 12.36 3.85
N GLN A 33 4.57 13.06 3.47
CA GLN A 33 3.44 12.46 2.76
C GLN A 33 3.84 11.96 1.37
N PHE A 34 4.65 12.76 0.66
CA PHE A 34 5.20 12.35 -0.61
C PHE A 34 6.14 11.15 -0.46
N LEU A 35 6.96 11.10 0.60
CA LEU A 35 7.78 9.94 0.93
C LEU A 35 6.94 8.70 1.21
N ALA A 36 5.85 8.82 1.99
CA ALA A 36 4.94 7.74 2.28
C ALA A 36 4.24 7.22 1.01
N GLN A 37 3.84 8.11 0.10
CA GLN A 37 3.31 7.70 -1.20
C GLN A 37 4.35 6.92 -2.02
N ARG A 38 5.59 7.42 -2.08
CA ARG A 38 6.70 6.72 -2.78
C ARG A 38 7.03 5.37 -2.16
N LEU A 39 6.93 5.25 -0.83
CA LEU A 39 7.05 3.98 -0.13
C LEU A 39 5.99 2.99 -0.60
N MET A 40 4.71 3.38 -0.59
CA MET A 40 3.62 2.50 -1.00
C MET A 40 3.77 2.04 -2.46
N ILE A 41 4.16 2.97 -3.36
CA ILE A 41 4.44 2.67 -4.77
C ILE A 41 5.59 1.67 -4.91
N GLU A 42 6.71 1.91 -4.22
CA GLU A 42 7.88 1.05 -4.30
C GLU A 42 7.58 -0.35 -3.75
N ALA A 43 6.95 -0.43 -2.58
CA ALA A 43 6.57 -1.70 -1.97
C ALA A 43 5.69 -2.49 -2.96
N LEU A 44 4.61 -1.89 -3.47
CA LEU A 44 3.68 -2.57 -4.38
C LEU A 44 4.36 -3.03 -5.68
N SER A 45 5.29 -2.23 -6.21
CA SER A 45 6.07 -2.57 -7.41
C SER A 45 6.95 -3.82 -7.22
N ARG A 46 7.44 -4.07 -6.01
CA ARG A 46 8.26 -5.26 -5.69
C ARG A 46 7.44 -6.55 -5.63
N VAL A 47 6.12 -6.45 -5.46
CA VAL A 47 5.22 -7.61 -5.31
C VAL A 47 4.17 -7.73 -6.41
N THR A 48 4.35 -7.05 -7.55
CA THR A 48 3.36 -7.03 -8.65
C THR A 48 2.90 -8.44 -9.06
N SER A 49 3.80 -9.42 -9.11
CA SER A 49 3.44 -10.81 -9.46
C SER A 49 2.55 -11.52 -8.44
N GLN A 50 2.45 -11.01 -7.22
CA GLN A 50 1.59 -11.54 -6.15
C GLN A 50 0.17 -10.96 -6.21
N LEU A 51 -0.03 -9.90 -7.00
CA LEU A 51 -1.32 -9.22 -7.18
C LEU A 51 -2.19 -9.95 -8.21
N PRO A 52 -3.53 -9.88 -8.06
CA PRO A 52 -4.45 -10.29 -9.11
C PRO A 52 -4.15 -9.51 -10.40
N PRO A 53 -4.31 -10.12 -11.60
CA PRO A 53 -3.96 -9.48 -12.87
C PRO A 53 -4.55 -8.08 -13.04
N ILE A 54 -5.78 -7.86 -12.56
CA ILE A 54 -6.46 -6.57 -12.63
C ILE A 54 -5.75 -5.45 -11.84
N ALA A 55 -4.98 -5.79 -10.81
CA ALA A 55 -4.31 -4.82 -9.93
C ALA A 55 -2.82 -4.62 -10.24
N GLN A 56 -2.26 -5.34 -11.22
CA GLN A 56 -0.82 -5.33 -11.48
C GLN A 56 -0.30 -3.99 -12.04
N SER A 57 -1.15 -3.22 -12.71
CA SER A 57 -0.81 -1.90 -13.26
C SER A 57 -0.84 -0.77 -12.24
N ALA A 58 -1.41 -0.97 -11.05
CA ALA A 58 -1.65 0.10 -10.09
C ALA A 58 -0.38 0.85 -9.69
N ALA A 59 0.69 0.11 -9.35
CA ALA A 59 1.96 0.71 -8.95
C ALA A 59 2.61 1.50 -10.11
N PHE A 60 2.49 0.99 -11.34
CA PHE A 60 3.01 1.65 -12.53
C PHE A 60 2.25 2.95 -12.84
N THR A 61 0.92 2.93 -12.77
CA THR A 61 0.07 4.12 -12.96
C THR A 61 0.38 5.18 -11.89
N ALA A 62 0.45 4.79 -10.63
CA ALA A 62 0.80 5.69 -9.54
C ALA A 62 2.21 6.27 -9.70
N ASN A 63 3.20 5.46 -10.11
CA ASN A 63 4.55 5.92 -10.38
C ASN A 63 4.58 6.93 -11.54
N ARG A 64 3.83 6.71 -12.63
CA ARG A 64 3.75 7.69 -13.71
C ARG A 64 3.16 9.01 -13.21
N PHE A 65 2.11 8.96 -12.41
CA PHE A 65 1.44 10.16 -11.88
C PHE A 65 2.38 11.01 -11.02
N ILE A 66 3.07 10.42 -10.03
CA ILE A 66 3.98 11.17 -9.16
C ILE A 66 5.20 11.77 -9.89
N ASN A 67 5.51 11.27 -11.09
CA ASN A 67 6.57 11.79 -11.95
C ASN A 67 6.04 12.74 -13.05
N GLY A 68 4.76 13.12 -13.01
CA GLY A 68 4.13 14.01 -13.99
C GLY A 68 3.92 13.40 -15.37
N ALA A 69 4.02 12.07 -15.49
CA ALA A 69 3.89 11.33 -16.74
C ALA A 69 2.50 10.69 -16.93
N ALA A 70 1.59 10.85 -15.97
CA ALA A 70 0.18 10.48 -16.08
C ALA A 70 -0.71 11.58 -15.48
N THR A 71 -1.95 11.68 -15.94
CA THR A 71 -2.93 12.65 -15.43
C THR A 71 -3.67 12.13 -14.19
N GLU A 72 -4.39 13.02 -13.51
CA GLU A 72 -5.25 12.63 -12.40
C GLU A 72 -6.40 11.73 -12.87
N GLU A 73 -6.95 11.98 -14.07
CA GLU A 73 -7.98 11.15 -14.68
C GLU A 73 -7.50 9.71 -14.89
N GLU A 74 -6.27 9.49 -15.39
CA GLU A 74 -5.70 8.13 -15.54
C GLU A 74 -5.67 7.38 -14.19
N VAL A 75 -5.36 8.07 -13.09
CA VAL A 75 -5.35 7.49 -11.73
C VAL A 75 -6.77 7.22 -11.24
N ILE A 76 -7.72 8.13 -11.48
CA ILE A 76 -9.13 7.98 -11.11
C ILE A 76 -9.75 6.80 -11.86
N GLU A 77 -9.51 6.67 -13.17
CA GLU A 77 -10.01 5.57 -13.99
C GLU A 77 -9.47 4.23 -13.52
N GLU A 78 -8.17 4.15 -13.25
CA GLU A 78 -7.55 2.93 -12.74
C GLU A 78 -8.12 2.55 -11.37
N ARG A 79 -8.28 3.53 -10.47
CA ARG A 79 -8.89 3.31 -9.16
C ARG A 79 -10.34 2.86 -9.27
N ALA A 80 -11.14 3.47 -10.15
CA ALA A 80 -12.52 3.08 -10.39
C ALA A 80 -12.62 1.65 -10.95
N ARG A 81 -11.71 1.28 -11.85
CA ARG A 81 -11.61 -0.10 -12.39
C ARG A 81 -11.37 -1.11 -11.28
N LEU A 82 -10.47 -0.82 -10.34
CA LEU A 82 -10.20 -1.69 -9.19
C LEU A 82 -11.38 -1.78 -8.23
N TRP A 83 -12.04 -0.67 -7.90
CA TRP A 83 -13.23 -0.69 -7.04
C TRP A 83 -14.36 -1.52 -7.66
N LYS A 84 -14.57 -1.39 -8.97
CA LYS A 84 -15.56 -2.17 -9.71
C LYS A 84 -15.25 -3.68 -9.67
N ALA A 85 -13.97 -4.06 -9.70
CA ALA A 85 -13.56 -5.48 -9.63
C ALA A 85 -13.96 -6.18 -8.32
N ILE A 86 -14.12 -5.40 -7.25
CA ILE A 86 -14.51 -5.88 -5.92
C ILE A 86 -15.88 -5.36 -5.49
N GLU A 87 -16.69 -4.91 -6.44
CA GLU A 87 -18.06 -4.46 -6.18
C GLU A 87 -18.86 -5.57 -5.46
N GLY A 88 -19.63 -5.19 -4.44
CA GLY A 88 -20.33 -6.12 -3.56
C GLY A 88 -19.44 -6.89 -2.56
N ARG A 89 -18.11 -6.82 -2.70
CA ARG A 89 -17.13 -7.46 -1.82
C ARG A 89 -16.11 -6.49 -1.22
N ALA A 90 -16.31 -5.19 -1.35
CA ALA A 90 -15.34 -4.16 -0.93
C ALA A 90 -14.89 -4.27 0.54
N GLN A 91 -15.75 -4.79 1.42
CA GLN A 91 -15.45 -5.01 2.84
C GLN A 91 -15.03 -6.46 3.17
N SER A 92 -14.90 -7.32 2.16
CA SER A 92 -14.46 -8.70 2.35
C SER A 92 -12.99 -8.78 2.77
N ASP A 93 -12.69 -9.77 3.59
CA ASP A 93 -11.34 -10.12 4.04
C ASP A 93 -10.72 -11.22 3.18
N GLU A 94 -11.32 -11.53 2.03
CA GLU A 94 -10.72 -12.41 1.04
C GLU A 94 -9.33 -11.88 0.62
N PRO A 95 -8.28 -12.74 0.57
CA PRO A 95 -6.93 -12.30 0.23
C PRO A 95 -6.86 -11.56 -1.11
N GLU A 96 -7.64 -11.97 -2.10
CA GLU A 96 -7.73 -11.30 -3.39
C GLU A 96 -8.25 -9.86 -3.27
N VAL A 97 -9.35 -9.67 -2.53
CA VAL A 97 -9.96 -8.35 -2.28
C VAL A 97 -8.98 -7.46 -1.52
N LEU A 98 -8.31 -8.00 -0.49
CA LEU A 98 -7.32 -7.24 0.29
C LEU A 98 -6.12 -6.81 -0.56
N LYS A 99 -5.65 -7.64 -1.50
CA LYS A 99 -4.60 -7.26 -2.46
C LYS A 99 -5.05 -6.14 -3.39
N ILE A 100 -6.31 -6.17 -3.86
CA ILE A 100 -6.89 -5.10 -4.68
C ILE A 100 -7.02 -3.81 -3.85
N ARG A 101 -7.48 -3.88 -2.61
CA ARG A 101 -7.54 -2.72 -1.70
C ARG A 101 -6.16 -2.15 -1.41
N THR A 102 -5.14 -3.00 -1.25
CA THR A 102 -3.74 -2.57 -1.12
C THR A 102 -3.30 -1.79 -2.35
N ALA A 103 -3.65 -2.26 -3.55
CA ALA A 103 -3.34 -1.57 -4.81
C ALA A 103 -4.09 -0.23 -4.94
N ILE A 104 -5.34 -0.16 -4.48
CA ILE A 104 -6.13 1.07 -4.45
C ILE A 104 -5.49 2.14 -3.54
N CYS A 105 -4.95 1.76 -2.38
CA CYS A 105 -4.25 2.70 -1.49
C CYS A 105 -3.12 3.46 -2.22
N VAL A 106 -2.43 2.81 -3.16
CA VAL A 106 -1.33 3.41 -3.93
C VAL A 106 -1.83 4.41 -4.99
N LEU A 107 -3.09 4.26 -5.43
CA LEU A 107 -3.75 5.11 -6.42
C LEU A 107 -4.56 6.26 -5.77
N HIS A 108 -4.54 6.38 -4.45
CA HIS A 108 -4.97 7.61 -3.81
C HIS A 108 -3.75 8.53 -3.72
N PRO A 109 -3.80 9.73 -4.34
CA PRO A 109 -2.90 10.79 -3.93
C PRO A 109 -3.02 10.94 -2.41
N MET A 110 -1.90 11.02 -1.71
CA MET A 110 -1.94 11.33 -0.27
C MET A 110 -2.46 12.75 -0.14
N ASP A 111 -3.74 12.91 0.17
CA ASP A 111 -4.28 14.19 0.60
C ASP A 111 -3.74 14.50 1.99
N LEU A 112 -3.47 15.79 2.25
CA LEU A 112 -2.75 16.32 3.42
C LEU A 112 -3.34 15.92 4.77
N THR A 113 -4.57 15.40 4.77
CA THR A 113 -5.36 15.10 5.97
C THR A 113 -5.48 13.61 6.30
N VAL A 114 -5.09 12.70 5.40
CA VAL A 114 -5.36 11.25 5.53
C VAL A 114 -4.14 10.36 5.32
N ALA A 115 -2.94 10.93 5.30
CA ALA A 115 -1.71 10.19 5.00
C ALA A 115 -1.42 9.04 5.99
N ALA A 116 -1.56 9.30 7.29
CA ALA A 116 -1.37 8.28 8.33
C ALA A 116 -2.40 7.14 8.21
N GLU A 117 -3.67 7.48 7.99
CA GLU A 117 -4.75 6.50 7.84
C GLU A 117 -4.58 5.67 6.56
N SER A 118 -4.20 6.31 5.45
CA SER A 118 -3.94 5.63 4.18
C SER A 118 -2.79 4.64 4.30
N LEU A 119 -1.73 5.04 5.00
CA LEU A 119 -0.58 4.18 5.27
C LEU A 119 -0.96 3.03 6.22
N GLU A 120 -1.74 3.30 7.27
CA GLU A 120 -2.24 2.26 8.18
C GLU A 120 -3.05 1.20 7.43
N TYR A 121 -3.98 1.64 6.58
CA TYR A 121 -4.78 0.73 5.75
C TYR A 121 -3.93 -0.05 4.77
N PHE A 122 -2.95 0.58 4.12
CA PHE A 122 -2.03 -0.10 3.23
C PHE A 122 -1.30 -1.23 3.95
N PHE A 123 -0.74 -0.94 5.13
CA PHE A 123 -0.03 -1.91 5.98
C PHE A 123 -0.95 -3.06 6.41
N ALA A 124 -2.17 -2.73 6.86
CA ALA A 124 -3.16 -3.71 7.28
C ALA A 124 -3.61 -4.64 6.12
N PHE A 125 -3.95 -4.09 4.96
CA PHE A 125 -4.37 -4.87 3.79
C PHE A 125 -3.23 -5.69 3.22
N TRP A 126 -2.03 -5.12 3.16
CA TRP A 126 -0.83 -5.82 2.69
C TRP A 126 -0.59 -7.09 3.50
N GLN A 127 -0.65 -6.98 4.82
CA GLN A 127 -0.44 -8.10 5.71
C GLN A 127 -1.54 -9.15 5.61
N ARG A 128 -2.81 -8.72 5.66
CA ARG A 128 -3.96 -9.63 5.64
C ARG A 128 -4.16 -10.29 4.26
N GLY A 129 -3.78 -9.59 3.19
CA GLY A 129 -3.74 -10.11 1.82
C GLY A 129 -2.58 -11.08 1.58
N GLY A 130 -1.64 -11.20 2.52
CA GLY A 130 -0.53 -12.14 2.44
C GLY A 130 0.57 -11.73 1.45
N LEU A 131 0.78 -10.42 1.24
CA LEU A 131 1.86 -9.90 0.42
C LEU A 131 3.22 -10.04 1.14
N GLY A 132 4.29 -10.15 0.35
CA GLY A 132 5.65 -10.38 0.84
C GLY A 132 6.14 -9.31 1.81
N GLN A 133 6.26 -9.64 3.11
CA GLN A 133 6.70 -8.68 4.13
C GLN A 133 8.17 -8.25 3.99
N ALA A 134 9.03 -9.11 3.42
CA ALA A 134 10.41 -8.75 3.16
C ALA A 134 10.52 -7.55 2.21
N GLU A 135 9.66 -7.50 1.19
CA GLU A 135 9.62 -6.39 0.24
C GLU A 135 9.06 -5.11 0.86
N LEU A 136 8.10 -5.23 1.78
CA LEU A 136 7.61 -4.09 2.55
C LEU A 136 8.72 -3.53 3.45
N ALA A 137 9.43 -4.38 4.19
CA ALA A 137 10.53 -3.96 5.04
C ALA A 137 11.65 -3.29 4.22
N ALA A 138 12.03 -3.87 3.08
CA ALA A 138 13.04 -3.28 2.19
C ALA A 138 12.61 -1.91 1.64
N ALA A 139 11.32 -1.71 1.34
CA ALA A 139 10.82 -0.40 0.94
C ALA A 139 10.84 0.62 2.09
N VAL A 140 10.53 0.20 3.33
CA VAL A 140 10.64 1.04 4.54
C VAL A 140 12.09 1.48 4.75
N GLU A 141 13.02 0.53 4.73
CA GLU A 141 14.45 0.81 4.87
C GLU A 141 14.94 1.78 3.78
N ASN A 142 14.50 1.59 2.52
CA ASN A 142 14.93 2.45 1.42
C ASN A 142 14.36 3.89 1.50
N LYS A 143 13.18 4.11 2.08
CA LYS A 143 12.56 5.44 2.15
C LYS A 143 12.85 6.19 3.44
N TYR A 144 12.92 5.47 4.56
CA TYR A 144 13.04 6.05 5.88
C TYR A 144 14.36 5.68 6.59
N GLY A 145 15.15 4.74 6.06
CA GLY A 145 16.39 4.30 6.71
C GLY A 145 16.17 3.54 8.02
N ILE A 146 14.98 2.97 8.20
CA ILE A 146 14.52 2.24 9.40
C ILE A 146 14.60 0.74 9.18
#